data_AF-A0A7S0YWV6-F1
#
_entry.id   AF-A0A7S0YWV6-F1
#
_cell.length_a   1.000
_cell.length_b   1.000
_cell.length_c   1.000
_cell.angle_alpha   90.00
_cell.angle_beta   90.00
_cell.angle_gamma   90.00
#
_symmetry.space_group_name_H-M   'P 1'
#
loop_
_entity.id
_entity.type
_entity.pdbx_description
1 polymer ?
#
loop_
_entity_poly.entity_id
_entity_poly.type
_entity_poly.pdbx_seq_one_letter_code
_entity_poly.pdbx_strand_id
1 'polypeptide(L)'
;QRSRYMLLTNYSVNKRSSQFEARTDDDYLACTGSKWSLHALWRHLREERGYAAQDVEGLEGSIRDIVTKTFISAEDHINTQMAMSKLHRTNCFEIWGVDVLVDSALSPWLIEVNTAPDMSASSPLDKAIKGSVFTDTYTLVGIPVANSSSKSLQVMSKLRNNAAAAKA
;
A
#
# COMPACT_ATOMS: atom_id res chain seq x y z
N GLN A 1 -35.02 -4.50 2.81
CA GLN A 1 -33.71 -5.06 2.40
C GLN A 1 -32.62 -4.08 2.84
N ARG A 2 -31.61 -4.51 3.61
CA ARG A 2 -30.47 -3.65 4.00
C ARG A 2 -29.55 -3.45 2.80
N SER A 3 -29.19 -2.20 2.49
CA SER A 3 -28.32 -1.85 1.36
C SER A 3 -26.87 -2.28 1.65
N ARG A 4 -26.30 -3.14 0.79
CA ARG A 4 -24.90 -3.61 0.90
C ARG A 4 -23.87 -2.47 0.81
N TYR A 5 -24.23 -1.37 0.17
CA TYR A 5 -23.38 -0.17 0.01
C TYR A 5 -23.21 0.64 1.31
N MET A 6 -24.02 0.40 2.34
CA MET A 6 -23.84 1.05 3.65
C MET A 6 -22.95 0.25 4.60
N LEU A 7 -22.89 -1.07 4.44
CA LEU A 7 -22.21 -1.97 5.41
C LEU A 7 -20.82 -2.40 4.96
N LEU A 8 -20.50 -2.23 3.68
CA LEU A 8 -19.21 -2.55 3.10
C LEU A 8 -18.61 -1.26 2.56
N THR A 9 -17.43 -0.88 3.04
CA THR A 9 -16.67 0.28 2.55
C THR A 9 -15.81 -0.05 1.33
N ASN A 10 -15.64 -1.34 1.03
CA ASN A 10 -14.93 -1.87 -0.15
C ASN A 10 -15.20 -1.06 -1.43
N TYR A 11 -14.16 -0.49 -2.03
CA TYR A 11 -14.28 0.29 -3.27
C TYR A 11 -14.88 -0.54 -4.42
N SER A 12 -14.51 -1.82 -4.52
CA SER A 12 -15.01 -2.75 -5.54
C SER A 12 -16.54 -2.87 -5.53
N VAL A 13 -17.15 -2.69 -4.36
CA VAL A 13 -18.60 -2.70 -4.13
C VAL A 13 -19.17 -1.29 -4.31
N ASN A 14 -18.61 -0.27 -3.64
CA ASN A 14 -19.17 1.08 -3.64
C ASN A 14 -19.08 1.82 -4.97
N LYS A 15 -18.09 1.53 -5.82
CA LYS A 15 -18.00 2.16 -7.15
C LYS A 15 -19.20 1.91 -8.06
N ARG A 16 -20.05 0.92 -7.70
CA ARG A 16 -21.29 0.58 -8.41
C ARG A 16 -22.53 1.21 -7.78
N SER A 17 -22.38 1.93 -6.66
CA SER A 17 -23.47 2.66 -6.00
C SER A 17 -23.82 3.91 -6.80
N SER A 18 -25.11 4.21 -6.92
CA SER A 18 -25.58 5.48 -7.52
C SER A 18 -25.24 6.70 -6.67
N GLN A 19 -24.90 6.50 -5.39
CA GLN A 19 -24.45 7.55 -4.46
C GLN A 19 -22.92 7.66 -4.40
N PHE A 20 -22.19 6.89 -5.22
CA PHE A 20 -20.75 7.01 -5.28
C PHE A 20 -20.35 8.29 -5.99
N GLU A 21 -19.69 9.18 -5.27
CA GLU A 21 -19.19 10.42 -5.81
C GLU A 21 -17.74 10.22 -6.24
N ALA A 22 -17.57 9.99 -7.55
CA ALA A 22 -16.26 9.90 -8.17
C ALA A 22 -15.60 11.27 -8.15
N ARG A 23 -14.35 11.28 -7.71
CA ARG A 23 -13.55 12.50 -7.65
C ARG A 23 -13.09 12.93 -9.04
N THR A 24 -13.25 14.21 -9.37
CA THR A 24 -12.89 14.80 -10.67
C THR A 24 -11.80 15.88 -10.58
N ASP A 25 -11.45 16.31 -9.38
CA ASP A 25 -10.47 17.36 -9.09
C ASP A 25 -9.13 16.78 -8.60
N ASP A 26 -8.05 17.51 -8.87
CA ASP A 26 -6.67 17.11 -8.54
C ASP A 26 -6.21 17.59 -7.14
N ASP A 27 -7.09 18.21 -6.35
CA ASP A 27 -6.71 18.76 -5.03
C ASP A 27 -6.59 17.67 -3.95
N TYR A 28 -5.45 17.01 -3.81
CA TYR A 28 -5.25 15.92 -2.84
C TYR A 28 -5.63 16.21 -1.36
N LEU A 29 -5.83 17.49 -1.01
CA LEU A 29 -6.22 17.95 0.33
C LEU A 29 -7.73 18.10 0.53
N ALA A 30 -8.52 18.12 -0.55
CA ALA A 30 -9.96 18.30 -0.45
C ALA A 30 -10.68 17.02 0.03
N CYS A 31 -11.66 17.20 0.91
CA CYS A 31 -12.52 16.13 1.45
C CYS A 31 -13.74 15.89 0.54
N THR A 32 -13.53 15.82 -0.77
CA THR A 32 -14.60 15.69 -1.77
C THR A 32 -14.70 14.26 -2.32
N GLY A 33 -15.93 13.82 -2.61
CA GLY A 33 -16.21 12.47 -3.12
C GLY A 33 -16.16 11.37 -2.07
N SER A 34 -16.30 10.11 -2.51
CA SER A 34 -16.38 8.94 -1.61
C SER A 34 -15.03 8.29 -1.27
N LYS A 35 -13.90 8.91 -1.64
CA LYS A 35 -12.53 8.45 -1.32
C LYS A 35 -11.66 9.63 -0.93
N TRP A 36 -11.00 9.56 0.22
CA TRP A 36 -10.12 10.61 0.72
C TRP A 36 -8.71 10.09 0.99
N SER A 37 -7.73 11.01 0.95
CA SER A 37 -6.41 10.73 1.50
C SER A 37 -6.48 10.68 3.03
N LEU A 38 -5.53 10.01 3.69
CA LEU A 38 -5.41 10.05 5.15
C LEU A 38 -5.21 11.48 5.65
N HIS A 39 -4.47 12.30 4.89
CA HIS A 39 -4.28 13.71 5.22
C HIS A 39 -5.61 14.48 5.24
N ALA A 40 -6.45 14.29 4.22
CA ALA A 40 -7.79 14.89 4.17
C ALA A 40 -8.67 14.39 5.33
N LEU A 41 -8.60 13.10 5.69
CA LEU A 41 -9.29 12.57 6.87
C LEU A 41 -8.87 13.27 8.17
N TRP A 42 -7.56 13.42 8.43
CA TRP A 42 -7.05 14.10 9.62
C TRP A 42 -7.42 15.57 9.67
N ARG A 43 -7.45 16.22 8.51
CA ARG A 43 -7.95 17.59 8.39
C ARG A 43 -9.44 17.65 8.72
N HIS A 44 -10.26 16.80 8.12
CA HIS A 44 -11.70 16.74 8.34
C HIS A 44 -12.05 16.51 9.82
N LEU A 45 -11.38 15.58 10.50
CA LEU A 45 -11.62 15.32 11.92
C LEU A 45 -11.32 16.54 12.80
N ARG A 46 -10.27 17.31 12.49
CA ARG A 46 -9.86 18.49 13.27
C ARG A 46 -10.71 19.71 12.94
N GLU A 47 -10.84 20.04 11.66
CA GLU A 47 -11.42 21.31 11.22
C GLU A 47 -12.95 21.26 11.11
N GLU A 48 -13.51 20.17 10.58
CA GLU A 48 -14.95 20.09 10.30
C GLU A 48 -15.72 19.37 11.41
N ARG A 49 -15.14 18.32 12.01
CA ARG A 49 -15.77 17.58 13.12
C ARG A 49 -15.44 18.17 14.49
N GLY A 50 -14.43 19.04 14.58
CA GLY A 50 -14.06 19.76 15.79
C GLY A 50 -13.43 18.90 16.89
N TYR A 51 -12.85 17.75 16.55
CA TYR A 51 -12.10 16.95 17.52
C TYR A 51 -10.80 17.68 17.93
N ALA A 52 -10.40 17.53 19.20
CA ALA A 52 -9.16 18.11 19.66
C ALA A 52 -7.97 17.47 18.91
N ALA A 53 -6.92 18.26 18.64
CA ALA A 53 -5.74 17.76 17.94
C ALA A 53 -5.13 16.53 18.63
N GLN A 54 -5.13 16.52 19.97
CA GLN A 54 -4.64 15.43 20.81
C GLN A 54 -5.42 14.12 20.59
N ASP A 55 -6.73 14.20 20.40
CA ASP A 55 -7.56 13.01 20.15
C ASP A 55 -7.27 12.41 18.78
N VAL A 56 -7.10 13.28 17.76
CA VAL A 56 -6.78 12.85 16.39
C VAL A 56 -5.37 12.26 16.32
N GLU A 57 -4.39 12.88 16.99
CA GLU A 57 -3.04 12.34 17.14
C GLU A 57 -3.03 11.01 17.91
N GLY A 58 -3.89 10.89 18.94
CA GLY A 58 -4.08 9.65 19.68
C GLY A 58 -4.65 8.53 18.81
N LEU A 59 -5.62 8.83 17.95
CA LEU A 59 -6.16 7.89 16.95
C LEU A 59 -5.08 7.48 15.94
N GLU A 60 -4.34 8.43 15.37
CA GLU A 60 -3.24 8.14 14.43
C GLU A 60 -2.18 7.23 15.08
N GLY A 61 -1.80 7.53 16.33
CA GLY A 61 -0.89 6.70 17.12
C GLY A 61 -1.44 5.29 17.35
N SER A 62 -2.72 5.18 17.69
CA SER A 62 -3.39 3.88 17.92
C SER A 62 -3.47 3.04 16.65
N ILE A 63 -3.70 3.66 15.48
CA ILE A 63 -3.68 2.98 14.18
C ILE A 63 -2.27 2.47 13.87
N ARG A 64 -1.23 3.29 14.09
CA ARG A 64 0.17 2.86 13.91
C ARG A 64 0.51 1.68 14.83
N ASP A 65 0.06 1.73 16.07
CA ASP A 65 0.22 0.65 17.05
C ASP A 65 -0.42 -0.65 16.58
N ILE A 66 -1.65 -0.60 16.05
CA ILE A 66 -2.33 -1.76 15.47
C ILE A 66 -1.48 -2.36 14.36
N VAL A 67 -1.03 -1.55 13.40
CA VAL A 67 -0.21 -2.01 12.27
C VAL A 67 1.07 -2.68 12.78
N THR A 68 1.82 -2.03 13.68
CA THR A 68 3.07 -2.57 14.23
C THR A 68 2.85 -3.88 14.98
N LYS A 69 1.88 -3.93 15.90
CA LYS A 69 1.57 -5.14 16.70
C LYS A 69 1.12 -6.31 15.82
N THR A 70 0.38 -6.02 14.75
CA THR A 70 -0.04 -7.02 13.77
C THR A 70 1.16 -7.71 13.11
N PHE A 71 2.13 -6.94 12.61
CA PHE A 71 3.31 -7.53 11.97
C PHE A 71 4.27 -8.19 12.96
N ILE A 72 4.42 -7.67 14.17
CA ILE A 72 5.18 -8.34 15.24
C ILE A 72 4.57 -9.71 15.54
N SER A 73 3.23 -9.81 15.61
CA SER A 73 2.57 -11.09 15.89
C SER A 73 2.78 -12.15 14.79
N ALA A 74 3.02 -11.70 13.55
CA ALA A 74 3.28 -12.58 12.41
C ALA A 74 4.78 -12.82 12.14
N GLU A 75 5.67 -12.10 12.82
CA GLU A 75 7.10 -12.06 12.53
C GLU A 75 7.76 -13.44 12.62
N ASP A 76 7.49 -14.19 13.68
CA ASP A 76 8.09 -15.53 13.89
C ASP A 76 7.71 -16.50 12.77
N HIS A 77 6.44 -16.47 12.35
CA HIS A 77 5.96 -17.29 11.25
C HIS A 77 6.66 -16.93 9.94
N ILE A 78 6.72 -15.64 9.61
CA ILE A 78 7.38 -15.12 8.40
C ILE A 78 8.87 -15.49 8.39
N ASN A 79 9.56 -15.28 9.50
CA ASN A 79 10.99 -15.59 9.64
C ASN A 79 11.27 -17.09 9.46
N THR A 80 10.41 -17.95 10.00
CA THR A 80 10.52 -19.41 9.85
C THR A 80 10.36 -19.82 8.38
N GLN A 81 9.36 -19.28 7.68
CA GLN A 81 9.13 -19.56 6.25
C GLN A 81 10.28 -19.06 5.37
N MET A 82 10.82 -17.87 5.67
CA MET A 82 11.99 -17.30 4.99
C MET A 82 13.23 -18.19 5.15
N ALA A 83 13.48 -18.68 6.37
CA ALA A 83 14.60 -19.57 6.66
C ALA A 83 14.47 -20.91 5.91
N MET A 84 13.28 -21.51 5.89
CA MET A 84 13.01 -22.75 5.14
C MET A 84 13.19 -22.57 3.63
N SER A 85 12.82 -21.40 3.11
CA SER A 85 12.96 -21.06 1.69
C SER A 85 14.39 -20.70 1.28
N LYS A 86 15.34 -20.63 2.23
CA LYS A 86 16.73 -20.21 2.02
C LYS A 86 16.86 -18.85 1.31
N LEU A 87 15.87 -17.98 1.50
CA LEU A 87 15.85 -16.65 0.92
C LEU A 87 16.64 -15.70 1.82
N HIS A 88 17.55 -14.93 1.22
CA HIS A 88 18.22 -13.86 1.95
C HIS A 88 17.22 -12.73 2.23
N ARG A 89 17.34 -12.05 3.37
CA ARG A 89 16.40 -10.98 3.80
C ARG A 89 16.28 -9.82 2.81
N THR A 90 17.28 -9.62 1.95
CA THR A 90 17.27 -8.58 0.90
C THR A 90 16.65 -9.03 -0.41
N ASN A 91 16.25 -10.29 -0.53
CA ASN A 91 15.77 -10.85 -1.81
C ASN A 91 14.25 -10.73 -1.96
N CYS A 92 13.52 -10.44 -0.88
CA CYS A 92 12.07 -10.42 -0.88
C CYS A 92 11.57 -9.23 -0.07
N PHE A 93 10.56 -8.56 -0.60
CA PHE A 93 9.76 -7.56 0.08
C PHE A 93 8.30 -7.77 -0.33
N GLU A 94 7.38 -7.31 0.50
CA GLU A 94 5.95 -7.44 0.24
C GLU A 94 5.24 -6.17 0.70
N ILE A 95 4.27 -5.71 -0.09
CA ILE A 95 3.42 -4.57 0.23
C ILE A 95 2.10 -5.11 0.74
N TRP A 96 1.75 -4.74 1.97
CA TRP A 96 0.53 -5.20 2.63
C TRP A 96 -0.50 -4.07 2.69
N GLY A 97 -1.78 -4.41 2.48
CA GLY A 97 -2.90 -3.52 2.76
C GLY A 97 -3.48 -3.84 4.13
N VAL A 98 -3.62 -2.84 5.01
CA VAL A 98 -4.23 -3.04 6.34
C VAL A 98 -5.53 -2.25 6.40
N ASP A 99 -6.63 -2.96 6.63
CA ASP A 99 -7.96 -2.37 6.71
C ASP A 99 -8.31 -2.12 8.17
N VAL A 100 -8.47 -0.85 8.52
CA VAL A 100 -8.78 -0.39 9.88
C VAL A 100 -10.10 0.37 9.89
N LEU A 101 -10.99 0.00 10.79
CA LEU A 101 -12.27 0.68 11.01
C LEU A 101 -12.19 1.56 12.25
N VAL A 102 -12.57 2.83 12.14
CA VAL A 102 -12.67 3.74 13.28
C VAL A 102 -14.12 3.88 13.70
N ASP A 103 -14.41 3.69 14.98
CA ASP A 103 -15.76 3.82 15.52
C ASP A 103 -16.10 5.25 15.97
N SER A 104 -17.30 5.43 16.53
CA SER A 104 -17.76 6.74 17.01
C SER A 104 -17.03 7.25 18.24
N ALA A 105 -16.26 6.42 18.95
CA ALA A 105 -15.45 6.79 20.09
C ALA A 105 -13.98 7.05 19.69
N LEU A 106 -13.69 7.20 18.38
CA LEU A 106 -12.34 7.30 17.84
C LEU A 106 -11.43 6.12 18.22
N SER A 107 -12.02 4.92 18.38
CA SER A 107 -11.25 3.70 18.59
C SER A 107 -11.03 2.99 17.25
N PRO A 108 -9.77 2.68 16.87
CA PRO A 108 -9.47 1.93 15.67
C PRO A 108 -9.54 0.41 15.91
N TRP A 109 -10.05 -0.32 14.92
CA TRP A 109 -10.24 -1.77 14.96
C TRP A 109 -9.63 -2.39 13.70
N LEU A 110 -8.71 -3.34 13.87
CA LEU A 110 -8.18 -4.13 12.76
C LEU A 110 -9.29 -5.02 12.19
N ILE A 111 -9.53 -4.93 10.89
CA ILE A 111 -10.52 -5.76 10.20
C ILE A 111 -9.85 -6.89 9.45
N GLU A 112 -8.91 -6.55 8.56
CA GLU A 112 -8.18 -7.54 7.77
C GLU A 112 -6.81 -7.02 7.34
N VAL A 113 -5.98 -7.98 6.92
CA VAL A 113 -4.64 -7.73 6.36
C VAL A 113 -4.56 -8.45 5.02
N ASN A 114 -4.33 -7.67 3.97
CA ASN A 114 -4.28 -8.13 2.59
C ASN A 114 -2.82 -8.25 2.13
N THR A 115 -2.39 -9.46 1.75
CA THR A 115 -1.09 -9.73 1.09
C THR A 115 -1.01 -9.19 -0.34
N ALA A 116 -2.17 -9.02 -0.99
CA ALA A 116 -2.28 -8.55 -2.36
C ALA A 116 -3.29 -7.39 -2.45
N PRO A 117 -2.97 -6.21 -1.91
CA PRO A 117 -3.86 -5.05 -2.00
C PRO A 117 -4.09 -4.65 -3.47
N ASP A 118 -5.28 -4.12 -3.78
CA ASP A 118 -5.57 -3.60 -5.11
C ASP A 118 -4.69 -2.38 -5.40
N MET A 119 -3.74 -2.53 -6.34
CA MET A 119 -2.85 -1.46 -6.77
C MET A 119 -3.26 -0.80 -8.09
N SER A 120 -4.47 -1.08 -8.59
CA SER A 120 -5.01 -0.40 -9.77
C SER A 120 -5.26 1.09 -9.50
N ALA A 121 -4.79 1.96 -10.38
CA ALA A 121 -4.85 3.42 -10.19
C ALA A 121 -5.92 4.05 -11.09
N SER A 122 -7.19 3.90 -10.69
CA SER A 122 -8.35 4.31 -11.50
C SER A 122 -8.70 5.81 -11.43
N SER A 123 -8.27 6.51 -10.38
CA SER A 123 -8.50 7.95 -10.19
C SER A 123 -7.18 8.73 -10.03
N PRO A 124 -7.18 10.06 -10.21
CA PRO A 124 -6.00 10.90 -9.93
C PRO A 124 -5.49 10.71 -8.49
N LEU A 125 -6.39 10.64 -7.52
CA LEU A 125 -6.09 10.33 -6.11
C LEU A 125 -5.36 8.99 -5.96
N ASP A 126 -5.90 7.92 -6.56
CA ASP A 126 -5.27 6.59 -6.51
C ASP A 126 -3.86 6.64 -7.12
N LYS A 127 -3.67 7.36 -8.24
CA LYS A 127 -2.38 7.48 -8.92
C LYS A 127 -1.33 8.16 -8.06
N ALA A 128 -1.66 9.27 -7.39
CA ALA A 128 -0.70 9.95 -6.54
C ALA A 128 -0.33 9.12 -5.32
N ILE A 129 -1.32 8.62 -4.57
CA ILE A 129 -1.05 7.85 -3.35
C ILE A 129 -0.30 6.56 -3.67
N LYS A 130 -0.81 5.75 -4.61
CA LYS A 130 -0.18 4.47 -4.96
C LYS A 130 1.16 4.66 -5.68
N GLY A 131 1.30 5.73 -6.47
CA GLY A 131 2.56 6.12 -7.10
C GLY A 131 3.65 6.45 -6.07
N SER A 132 3.31 7.21 -5.03
CA SER A 132 4.23 7.47 -3.90
C SER A 132 4.58 6.19 -3.15
N VAL A 133 3.60 5.34 -2.82
CA VAL A 133 3.86 4.05 -2.16
C VAL A 133 4.86 3.20 -2.93
N PHE A 134 4.69 3.07 -4.25
CA PHE A 134 5.65 2.31 -5.08
C PHE A 134 7.03 2.96 -5.11
N THR A 135 7.09 4.28 -5.36
CA THR A 135 8.35 5.02 -5.43
C THR A 135 9.16 4.87 -4.14
N ASP A 136 8.51 5.08 -3.00
CA ASP A 136 9.14 4.99 -1.68
C ASP A 136 9.54 3.54 -1.37
N THR A 137 8.69 2.56 -1.69
CA THR A 137 9.02 1.14 -1.50
C THR A 137 10.27 0.76 -2.29
N TYR A 138 10.34 1.08 -3.58
CA TYR A 138 11.52 0.74 -4.39
C TYR A 138 12.79 1.45 -3.93
N THR A 139 12.65 2.69 -3.44
CA THR A 139 13.74 3.44 -2.84
C THR A 139 14.24 2.77 -1.56
N LEU A 140 13.33 2.34 -0.67
CA LEU A 140 13.65 1.68 0.60
C LEU A 140 14.23 0.28 0.41
N VAL A 141 13.73 -0.49 -0.56
CA VAL A 141 14.28 -1.80 -0.93
C VAL A 141 15.71 -1.65 -1.46
N GLY A 142 16.07 -0.47 -1.97
CA GLY A 142 17.43 -0.18 -2.41
C GLY A 142 17.82 -0.96 -3.66
N ILE A 143 16.88 -1.11 -4.62
CA ILE A 143 17.16 -1.80 -5.88
C ILE A 143 18.32 -1.06 -6.56
N PRO A 144 19.49 -1.69 -6.71
CA PRO A 144 20.64 -1.03 -7.31
C PRO A 144 20.31 -0.75 -8.77
N VAL A 145 20.56 0.49 -9.21
CA VAL A 145 20.56 0.81 -10.63
C VAL A 145 21.57 -0.11 -11.29
N ALA A 146 21.11 -1.03 -12.14
CA ALA A 146 21.98 -1.90 -12.88
C ALA A 146 22.87 -1.00 -13.76
N ASN A 147 24.11 -0.78 -13.34
CA ASN A 147 25.11 -0.21 -14.22
C ASN A 147 25.23 -1.18 -15.39
N SER A 148 24.67 -0.81 -16.54
CA SER A 148 24.80 -1.53 -17.81
C SER A 148 26.24 -1.42 -18.37
N SER A 149 27.23 -1.43 -17.50
CA SER A 149 28.63 -1.36 -17.81
C SER A 149 29.30 -2.61 -17.27
N SER A 150 29.70 -3.45 -18.22
CA SER A 150 30.66 -4.56 -18.12
C SER A 150 30.10 -5.97 -17.89
N LYS A 151 29.24 -6.25 -16.90
CA LYS A 151 28.87 -7.67 -16.60
C LYS A 151 27.82 -8.28 -17.54
N SER A 152 26.73 -7.56 -17.85
CA SER A 152 25.69 -8.03 -18.76
C SER A 152 26.20 -8.17 -20.20
N LEU A 153 27.04 -7.23 -20.66
CA LEU A 153 27.71 -7.29 -21.96
C LEU A 153 28.70 -8.46 -22.08
N GLN A 154 29.43 -8.79 -21.00
CA GLN A 154 30.32 -9.97 -20.97
C GLN A 154 29.56 -11.29 -21.00
N VAL A 155 28.39 -11.38 -20.34
CA VAL A 155 27.55 -12.58 -20.39
C VAL A 155 26.95 -12.76 -21.78
N MET A 156 26.44 -11.67 -22.38
CA MET A 156 25.90 -11.69 -23.74
C MET A 156 26.96 -12.00 -24.80
N SER A 157 28.20 -11.52 -24.64
CA SER A 157 29.30 -11.84 -25.57
C SER A 157 29.76 -13.30 -25.45
N LYS A 158 29.82 -13.86 -24.23
CA LYS A 158 30.10 -15.29 -24.02
C LYS A 158 29.03 -16.19 -24.64
N LEU A 159 27.75 -15.85 -24.46
CA LEU A 159 26.64 -16.60 -25.06
C LEU A 159 26.68 -16.54 -26.60
N ARG A 160 27.01 -15.38 -27.17
CA ARG A 160 27.13 -15.21 -28.62
C ARG A 160 28.31 -15.99 -29.22
N ASN A 161 29.45 -16.02 -28.54
CA ASN A 161 30.63 -16.77 -28.99
C ASN A 161 30.42 -18.29 -28.91
N ASN A 162 29.74 -18.77 -27.88
CA ASN A 162 29.40 -20.20 -27.77
C ASN A 162 28.40 -20.66 -28.85
N ALA A 163 27.44 -19.81 -29.22
CA ALA A 163 26.49 -20.11 -30.30
C ALA A 163 27.15 -20.13 -31.70
N ALA A 164 28.22 -19.35 -31.91
CA ALA A 164 29.00 -19.37 -33.15
C ALA A 164 29.90 -20.62 -33.24
N ALA A 165 30.50 -21.05 -32.13
CA ALA A 165 31.31 -22.26 -32.07
C ALA A 165 30.49 -23.55 -32.26
N ALA A 166 29.20 -23.54 -31.90
CA ALA A 166 28.30 -24.68 -32.10
C ALA A 166 27.75 -24.80 -33.55
N LYS A 167 28.08 -23.85 -34.44
CA LYS A 167 27.66 -23.82 -35.85
C LYS A 167 28.81 -24.06 -36.84
N ALA A 168 30.03 -24.28 -36.34
CA ALA A 168 31.20 -24.70 -37.13
C ALA A 168 31.45 -26.20 -36.91
#